data_AF-A0A840VUI0-F1
#
_entry.id   AF-A0A840VUI0-F1
#
_cell.length_a   1.000
_cell.length_b   1.000
_cell.length_c   1.000
_cell.angle_alpha   90.00
_cell.angle_beta   90.00
_cell.angle_gamma   90.00
#
_symmetry.space_group_name_H-M   'P 1'
#
loop_
_entity.id
_entity.type
_entity.pdbx_description
1 polymer ?
#
loop_
_entity_poly.entity_id
_entity_poly.type
_entity_poly.pdbx_seq_one_letter_code
_entity_poly.pdbx_strand_id
1 'polypeptide(L)'
;MSPQLALALASTIRHDGNGGVADDLGDVEGLTAWLREQAEPLRQYVGGFDPAASTVDERTRLDVVAVRRAARTLFAVAVRPGPPSRADSSSLLPPPEAVSRLNQAAAALPVRPVLSWAEEGTPTLTWQGEAVDARVRLTAGLARAAIEFLASPARDELRACPAPRCVRYFVKDHPRQEWCKPSCGNRARVARHYQRRTEAR
;
A
#
# COMPACT_ATOMS: atom_id res chain seq x y z
N MET A 1 15.61 2.75 -0.42
CA MET A 1 14.31 2.60 -1.10
C MET A 1 13.29 2.29 -0.02
N SER A 2 12.17 3.01 0.00
CA SER A 2 11.27 3.04 1.16
C SER A 2 10.12 2.04 1.00
N PRO A 3 10.01 1.00 1.85
CA PRO A 3 8.87 0.06 1.88
C PRO A 3 7.52 0.76 2.18
N GLN A 4 7.53 2.07 2.45
CA GLN A 4 6.36 2.86 2.81
C GLN A 4 5.32 2.96 1.69
N LEU A 5 5.69 2.99 0.41
CA LEU A 5 4.72 3.26 -0.66
C LEU A 5 3.70 2.12 -0.82
N ALA A 6 4.14 0.87 -0.79
CA ALA A 6 3.25 -0.29 -0.83
C ALA A 6 2.29 -0.30 0.37
N LEU A 7 2.80 0.00 1.55
CA LEU A 7 2.00 0.08 2.77
C LEU A 7 1.03 1.27 2.75
N ALA A 8 1.44 2.42 2.20
CA ALA A 8 0.61 3.60 2.01
C ALA A 8 -0.54 3.30 1.04
N LEU A 9 -0.26 2.64 -0.08
CA LEU A 9 -1.27 2.20 -1.04
C LEU A 9 -2.27 1.25 -0.38
N ALA A 10 -1.81 0.25 0.37
CA ALA A 10 -2.69 -0.65 1.12
C ALA A 10 -3.52 0.09 2.18
N SER A 11 -2.98 1.17 2.77
CA SER A 11 -3.59 1.93 3.87
C SER A 11 -4.62 2.98 3.44
N THR A 12 -4.85 3.13 2.14
CA THR A 12 -5.98 3.89 1.57
C THR A 12 -7.34 3.26 1.92
N ILE A 13 -7.33 1.97 2.28
CA ILE A 13 -8.45 1.31 2.96
C ILE A 13 -8.26 1.48 4.47
N ARG A 14 -9.17 2.19 5.12
CA ARG A 14 -9.12 2.48 6.57
C ARG A 14 -10.49 2.37 7.23
N HIS A 15 -10.51 2.40 8.55
CA HIS A 15 -11.75 2.56 9.31
C HIS A 15 -12.31 3.98 9.11
N ASP A 16 -13.62 4.11 8.91
CA ASP A 16 -14.31 5.38 8.63
C ASP A 16 -14.63 6.22 9.90
N GLY A 17 -14.55 5.61 11.09
CA GLY A 17 -14.94 6.24 12.36
C GLY A 17 -16.28 5.74 12.91
N ASN A 18 -17.15 5.25 12.03
CA ASN A 18 -18.54 4.88 12.32
C ASN A 18 -18.78 3.37 12.28
N GLY A 19 -17.74 2.57 12.05
CA GLY A 19 -17.79 1.12 12.05
C GLY A 19 -17.79 0.50 10.66
N GLY A 20 -17.71 1.32 9.61
CA GLY A 20 -17.46 0.90 8.25
C GLY A 20 -16.00 1.06 7.82
N VAL A 21 -15.82 0.97 6.51
CA VAL A 21 -14.54 1.10 5.83
C VAL A 21 -14.62 2.30 4.90
N ALA A 22 -13.65 3.20 5.00
CA ALA A 22 -13.45 4.28 4.05
C ALA A 22 -12.35 3.91 3.06
N ASP A 23 -12.56 4.34 1.81
CA ASP A 23 -11.64 4.13 0.69
C ASP A 23 -11.20 5.49 0.14
N ASP A 24 -9.93 5.85 0.33
CA ASP A 24 -9.36 7.10 -0.20
C ASP A 24 -9.28 7.14 -1.72
N LEU A 25 -9.36 5.99 -2.38
CA LEU A 25 -9.34 5.88 -3.83
C LEU A 25 -10.75 5.60 -4.36
N GLY A 26 -11.78 5.95 -3.59
CA GLY A 26 -13.19 5.75 -3.95
C GLY A 26 -13.62 6.52 -5.21
N ASP A 27 -12.97 7.64 -5.49
CA ASP A 27 -13.19 8.50 -6.65
C ASP A 27 -11.88 9.11 -7.18
N VAL A 28 -11.97 9.84 -8.29
CA VAL A 28 -10.82 10.43 -8.99
C VAL A 28 -10.17 11.55 -8.17
N GLU A 29 -10.96 12.29 -7.38
CA GLU A 29 -10.44 13.36 -6.52
C GLU A 29 -9.56 12.79 -5.41
N GLY A 30 -10.02 11.72 -4.76
CA GLY A 30 -9.28 11.00 -3.73
C GLY A 30 -7.98 10.40 -4.27
N LEU A 31 -7.99 9.83 -5.49
CA LEU A 31 -6.74 9.40 -6.15
C LEU A 31 -5.80 10.59 -6.41
N THR A 32 -6.32 11.70 -6.91
CA THR A 32 -5.52 12.90 -7.20
C THR A 32 -4.85 13.43 -5.93
N ALA A 33 -5.60 13.53 -4.83
CA ALA A 33 -5.08 13.94 -3.54
C ALA A 33 -3.99 12.98 -3.04
N TRP A 34 -4.26 11.67 -3.09
CA TRP A 34 -3.30 10.65 -2.64
C TRP A 34 -2.00 10.66 -3.47
N LEU A 35 -2.08 10.82 -4.80
CA LEU A 35 -0.90 10.91 -5.66
C LEU A 35 -0.03 12.13 -5.36
N ARG A 36 -0.64 13.27 -5.01
CA ARG A 36 0.10 14.46 -4.57
C ARG A 36 0.85 14.20 -3.26
N GLU A 37 0.20 13.56 -2.29
CA GLU A 37 0.82 13.18 -1.01
C GLU A 37 1.97 12.17 -1.19
N GLN A 38 1.85 11.26 -2.15
CA GLN A 38 2.83 10.19 -2.40
C GLN A 38 3.80 10.48 -3.55
N ALA A 39 3.84 11.71 -4.06
CA ALA A 39 4.62 12.06 -5.24
C ALA A 39 6.12 11.73 -5.06
N GLU A 40 6.69 12.10 -3.91
CA GLU A 40 8.12 11.89 -3.67
C GLU A 40 8.50 10.40 -3.55
N PRO A 41 7.83 9.56 -2.72
CA PRO A 41 8.06 8.12 -2.75
C PRO A 41 7.81 7.46 -4.11
N LEU A 42 6.90 7.99 -4.93
CA LEU A 42 6.56 7.38 -6.21
C LEU A 42 7.57 7.69 -7.32
N ARG A 43 8.28 8.83 -7.26
CA ARG A 43 9.31 9.25 -8.24
C ARG A 43 10.38 8.18 -8.48
N GLN A 44 10.76 7.43 -7.44
CA GLN A 44 11.75 6.36 -7.56
C GLN A 44 11.30 5.21 -8.48
N TYR A 45 10.01 5.08 -8.76
CA TYR A 45 9.43 3.96 -9.52
C TYR A 45 8.89 4.32 -10.91
N VAL A 46 8.64 5.61 -11.20
CA VAL A 46 7.89 6.07 -12.39
C VAL A 46 8.74 6.73 -13.49
N GLY A 47 10.04 6.86 -13.25
CA GLY A 47 11.07 7.21 -14.23
C GLY A 47 10.93 8.56 -14.92
N GLY A 48 11.26 9.63 -14.18
CA GLY A 48 11.30 11.02 -14.68
C GLY A 48 9.93 11.69 -14.83
N PHE A 49 8.86 10.97 -14.49
CA PHE A 49 7.49 11.46 -14.49
C PHE A 49 7.16 12.12 -13.13
N ASP A 50 6.46 13.25 -13.14
CA ASP A 50 5.98 13.92 -11.93
C ASP A 50 4.52 13.53 -11.64
N PRO A 51 4.25 12.68 -10.62
CA PRO A 51 2.89 12.22 -10.32
C PRO A 51 1.95 13.34 -9.91
N ALA A 52 2.46 14.38 -9.23
CA ALA A 52 1.65 15.46 -8.68
C ALA A 52 1.02 16.35 -9.76
N ALA A 53 1.68 16.47 -10.92
CA ALA A 53 1.24 17.28 -12.06
C ALA A 53 0.35 16.51 -13.03
N SER A 54 0.16 15.20 -12.84
CA SER A 54 -0.59 14.37 -13.77
C SER A 54 -2.11 14.54 -13.62
N THR A 55 -2.80 14.65 -14.76
CA THR A 55 -4.26 14.52 -14.80
C THR A 55 -4.61 13.04 -14.73
N VAL A 56 -5.48 12.68 -13.80
CA VAL A 56 -5.96 11.30 -13.64
C VAL A 56 -7.44 11.21 -13.98
N ASP A 57 -7.80 10.11 -14.61
CA ASP A 57 -9.17 9.78 -14.99
C ASP A 57 -9.67 8.55 -14.23
N GLU A 58 -10.94 8.21 -14.44
CA GLU A 58 -11.58 7.07 -13.80
C GLU A 58 -10.89 5.74 -14.17
N ARG A 59 -10.39 5.62 -15.40
CA ARG A 59 -9.65 4.43 -15.82
C ARG A 59 -8.36 4.25 -15.02
N THR A 60 -7.61 5.32 -14.81
CA THR A 60 -6.41 5.33 -13.99
C THR A 60 -6.72 4.94 -12.54
N ARG A 61 -7.83 5.46 -11.98
CA ARG A 61 -8.28 5.08 -10.65
C ARG A 61 -8.58 3.60 -10.53
N LEU A 62 -9.35 3.05 -11.46
CA LEU A 62 -9.69 1.63 -11.45
C LEU A 62 -8.45 0.73 -11.54
N ASP A 63 -7.47 1.09 -12.38
CA ASP A 63 -6.23 0.34 -12.49
C ASP A 63 -5.37 0.41 -11.21
N VAL A 64 -5.27 1.59 -10.59
CA VAL A 64 -4.58 1.75 -9.29
C VAL A 64 -5.28 0.95 -8.19
N VAL A 65 -6.62 0.98 -8.14
CA VAL A 65 -7.42 0.16 -7.22
C VAL A 65 -7.20 -1.33 -7.46
N ALA A 66 -7.06 -1.76 -8.72
CA ALA A 66 -6.74 -3.14 -9.05
C ALA A 66 -5.34 -3.55 -8.55
N VAL A 67 -4.33 -2.69 -8.70
CA VAL A 67 -2.98 -2.90 -8.13
C VAL A 67 -3.05 -3.00 -6.61
N ARG A 68 -3.77 -2.08 -5.95
CA ARG A 68 -3.98 -2.14 -4.49
C ARG A 68 -4.64 -3.44 -4.06
N ARG A 69 -5.67 -3.91 -4.78
CA ARG A 69 -6.38 -5.15 -4.47
C ARG A 69 -5.44 -6.36 -4.55
N ALA A 70 -4.58 -6.41 -5.58
CA ALA A 70 -3.56 -7.44 -5.70
C ALA A 70 -2.52 -7.36 -4.55
N ALA A 71 -2.02 -6.17 -4.23
CA ALA A 71 -1.09 -5.96 -3.12
C ALA A 71 -1.69 -6.38 -1.77
N ARG A 72 -2.91 -5.93 -1.46
CA ARG A 72 -3.63 -6.32 -0.23
C ARG A 72 -3.90 -7.83 -0.18
N THR A 73 -4.14 -8.46 -1.33
CA THR A 73 -4.26 -9.93 -1.40
C THR A 73 -2.97 -10.63 -0.97
N LEU A 74 -1.83 -10.16 -1.45
CA LEU A 74 -0.54 -10.74 -1.08
C LEU A 74 -0.12 -10.36 0.34
N PHE A 75 -0.58 -9.22 0.87
CA PHE A 75 -0.42 -8.87 2.29
C PHE A 75 -1.22 -9.82 3.19
N ALA A 76 -2.47 -10.15 2.82
CA ALA A 76 -3.27 -11.17 3.50
C ALA A 76 -2.58 -12.54 3.52
N VAL A 77 -1.89 -12.90 2.43
CA VAL A 77 -1.07 -14.12 2.34
C VAL A 77 0.16 -14.04 3.26
N ALA A 78 0.86 -12.91 3.24
CA ALA A 78 2.10 -12.71 3.98
C ALA A 78 1.92 -12.70 5.50
N VAL A 79 0.75 -12.30 6.02
CA VAL A 79 0.48 -12.27 7.47
C VAL A 79 0.06 -13.63 8.05
N ARG A 80 -0.04 -14.70 7.24
CA ARG A 80 -0.40 -16.03 7.72
C ARG A 80 0.67 -16.59 8.69
N PRO A 81 0.28 -17.37 9.72
CA PRO A 81 -1.06 -17.90 9.99
C PRO A 81 -2.02 -16.91 10.68
N GLY A 82 -1.60 -15.67 10.91
CA GLY A 82 -2.48 -14.63 11.45
C GLY A 82 -3.65 -14.29 10.51
N PRO A 83 -4.74 -13.71 11.06
CA PRO A 83 -5.88 -13.32 10.25
C PRO A 83 -5.52 -12.16 9.31
N PRO A 84 -6.06 -12.13 8.08
CA PRO A 84 -5.93 -10.97 7.20
C PRO A 84 -6.72 -9.77 7.75
N SER A 85 -6.58 -8.61 7.11
CA SER A 85 -7.43 -7.48 7.44
C SER A 85 -8.89 -7.81 7.17
N ARG A 86 -9.77 -7.38 8.09
CA ARG A 86 -11.22 -7.61 7.98
C ARG A 86 -11.86 -6.98 6.75
N ALA A 87 -11.26 -5.93 6.19
CA ALA A 87 -11.75 -5.31 4.96
C ALA A 87 -11.57 -6.21 3.72
N ASP A 88 -10.71 -7.22 3.79
CA ASP A 88 -10.38 -8.03 2.62
C ASP A 88 -11.23 -9.30 2.50
N SER A 89 -12.03 -9.65 3.52
CA SER A 89 -12.70 -10.95 3.63
C SER A 89 -13.59 -11.32 2.43
N SER A 90 -14.12 -10.35 1.70
CA SER A 90 -14.96 -10.55 0.51
C SER A 90 -14.27 -10.23 -0.82
N SER A 91 -13.04 -9.68 -0.80
CA SER A 91 -12.41 -9.08 -1.98
C SER A 91 -11.06 -9.67 -2.35
N LEU A 92 -10.54 -10.66 -1.62
CA LEU A 92 -9.28 -11.31 -1.97
C LEU A 92 -9.34 -11.99 -3.33
N LEU A 93 -8.26 -11.86 -4.10
CA LEU A 93 -8.04 -12.65 -5.30
C LEU A 93 -7.42 -14.01 -4.94
N PRO A 94 -7.49 -15.03 -5.82
CA PRO A 94 -6.57 -16.15 -5.76
C PRO A 94 -5.12 -15.65 -5.73
N PRO A 95 -4.26 -16.13 -4.81
CA PRO A 95 -2.88 -15.63 -4.70
C PRO A 95 -2.07 -15.66 -6.01
N PRO A 96 -2.13 -16.72 -6.84
CA PRO A 96 -1.44 -16.72 -8.14
C PRO A 96 -1.92 -15.62 -9.09
N GLU A 97 -3.22 -15.29 -9.04
CA GLU A 97 -3.78 -14.20 -9.83
C GLU A 97 -3.27 -12.84 -9.35
N ALA A 98 -3.18 -12.62 -8.03
CA ALA A 98 -2.62 -11.39 -7.48
C ALA A 98 -1.14 -11.22 -7.85
N VAL A 99 -0.34 -12.28 -7.81
CA VAL A 99 1.05 -12.27 -8.30
C VAL A 99 1.10 -11.90 -9.79
N SER A 100 0.27 -12.55 -10.61
CA SER A 100 0.21 -12.30 -12.05
C SER A 100 -0.14 -10.84 -12.36
N ARG A 101 -1.15 -10.27 -11.68
CA ARG A 101 -1.56 -8.87 -11.87
C ARG A 101 -0.45 -7.87 -11.51
N LEU A 102 0.26 -8.07 -10.40
CA LEU A 102 1.38 -7.19 -10.05
C LEU A 102 2.52 -7.28 -11.07
N ASN A 103 2.89 -8.51 -11.48
CA ASN A 103 3.95 -8.71 -12.44
C ASN A 103 3.61 -8.10 -13.82
N GLN A 104 2.37 -8.28 -14.29
CA GLN A 104 1.91 -7.68 -15.54
C GLN A 104 1.91 -6.15 -15.49
N ALA A 105 1.40 -5.55 -14.41
CA ALA A 105 1.41 -4.10 -14.23
C ALA A 105 2.85 -3.56 -14.18
N ALA A 106 3.75 -4.21 -13.42
CA ALA A 106 5.14 -3.80 -13.33
C ALA A 106 5.90 -3.93 -14.67
N ALA A 107 5.59 -4.94 -15.47
CA ALA A 107 6.20 -5.18 -16.79
C ALA A 107 5.74 -4.19 -17.87
N ALA A 108 4.58 -3.54 -17.69
CA ALA A 108 4.01 -2.63 -18.68
C ALA A 108 4.84 -1.35 -18.92
N LEU A 109 5.81 -1.04 -18.04
CA LEU A 109 6.77 0.05 -18.23
C LEU A 109 8.21 -0.51 -18.20
N PRO A 110 8.81 -0.95 -19.30
CA PRO A 110 10.22 -1.32 -19.27
C PRO A 110 11.09 -0.15 -18.78
N VAL A 111 11.91 -0.37 -17.74
CA VAL A 111 12.85 0.63 -17.20
C VAL A 111 14.26 0.08 -17.17
N ARG A 112 15.24 0.95 -17.39
CA ARG A 112 16.67 0.66 -17.22
C ARG A 112 17.22 1.43 -16.02
N PRO A 113 18.18 0.87 -15.27
CA PRO A 113 18.89 1.62 -14.25
C PRO A 113 19.78 2.68 -14.89
N VAL A 114 19.87 3.84 -14.26
CA VAL A 114 20.74 4.95 -14.65
C VAL A 114 21.51 5.41 -13.43
N LEU A 115 22.83 5.23 -13.49
CA LEU A 115 23.77 5.76 -12.51
C LEU A 115 24.09 7.21 -12.88
N SER A 116 23.88 8.13 -11.93
CA SER A 116 24.32 9.51 -12.06
C SER A 116 25.32 9.82 -10.95
N TRP A 117 26.47 10.38 -11.35
CA TRP A 117 27.57 10.71 -10.45
C TRP A 117 28.02 12.14 -10.74
N ALA A 118 27.68 13.06 -9.85
CA ALA A 118 28.18 14.43 -9.92
C ALA A 118 29.65 14.48 -9.45
N GLU A 119 30.45 15.42 -9.95
CA GLU A 119 31.89 15.53 -9.65
C GLU A 119 32.19 15.56 -8.14
N GLU A 120 31.29 16.16 -7.34
CA GLU A 120 31.40 16.25 -5.88
C GLU A 120 30.11 15.74 -5.18
N GLY A 121 29.64 14.55 -5.54
CA GLY A 121 28.39 14.02 -4.99
C GLY A 121 28.35 12.52 -4.76
N THR A 122 27.38 12.09 -3.95
CA THR A 122 27.03 10.68 -3.77
C THR A 122 26.42 10.14 -5.07
N PRO A 123 26.86 8.97 -5.57
CA PRO A 123 26.23 8.35 -6.74
C PRO A 123 24.75 8.09 -6.46
N THR A 124 23.90 8.40 -7.44
CA THR A 124 22.45 8.17 -7.38
C THR A 124 22.04 7.14 -8.42
N LEU A 125 21.12 6.26 -8.03
CA LEU A 125 20.45 5.33 -8.93
C LEU A 125 19.06 5.87 -9.23
N THR A 126 18.79 6.11 -10.50
CA THR A 126 17.44 6.40 -11.00
C THR A 126 17.01 5.33 -11.99
N TRP A 127 15.70 5.19 -12.19
CA TRP A 127 15.15 4.30 -13.20
C TRP A 127 14.61 5.14 -14.35
N GLN A 128 15.00 4.86 -15.60
CA GLN A 128 14.49 5.55 -16.78
C GLN A 128 13.73 4.58 -17.67
N GLY A 129 12.52 4.94 -18.07
CA GLY A 129 11.72 4.22 -19.05
C GLY A 129 11.44 5.07 -20.27
N GLU A 130 10.94 4.44 -21.33
CA GLU A 130 10.47 5.15 -22.54
C GLU A 130 9.23 5.99 -22.25
N ALA A 131 8.92 6.92 -23.16
CA ALA A 131 7.72 7.74 -23.08
C ALA A 131 6.45 6.88 -23.24
N VAL A 132 5.83 6.53 -22.11
CA VAL A 132 4.49 5.94 -22.06
C VAL A 132 3.53 6.84 -21.30
N ASP A 133 2.23 6.61 -21.50
CA ASP A 133 1.11 7.27 -20.80
C ASP A 133 1.29 7.24 -19.26
N ALA A 134 0.97 8.36 -18.62
CA ALA A 134 0.94 8.56 -17.16
C ALA A 134 0.26 7.40 -16.42
N ARG A 135 -0.87 6.89 -16.92
CA ARG A 135 -1.60 5.76 -16.31
C ARG A 135 -0.73 4.52 -16.17
N VAL A 136 0.02 4.19 -17.22
CA VAL A 136 0.92 3.01 -17.24
C VAL A 136 2.07 3.22 -16.27
N ARG A 137 2.62 4.44 -16.21
CA ARG A 137 3.71 4.76 -15.27
C ARG A 137 3.28 4.60 -13.83
N LEU A 138 2.13 5.17 -13.46
CA LEU A 138 1.58 5.11 -12.11
C LEU A 138 1.34 3.66 -11.67
N THR A 139 0.63 2.88 -12.50
CA THR A 139 0.28 1.49 -12.17
C THR A 139 1.51 0.59 -12.10
N ALA A 140 2.44 0.72 -13.03
CA ALA A 140 3.70 -0.02 -13.02
C ALA A 140 4.58 0.35 -11.81
N GLY A 141 4.68 1.64 -11.48
CA GLY A 141 5.49 2.11 -10.36
C GLY A 141 4.95 1.59 -9.01
N LEU A 142 3.63 1.66 -8.82
CA LEU A 142 2.97 1.12 -7.63
C LEU A 142 3.10 -0.41 -7.54
N ALA A 143 3.00 -1.12 -8.66
CA ALA A 143 3.20 -2.56 -8.71
C ALA A 143 4.64 -2.95 -8.33
N ARG A 144 5.65 -2.22 -8.82
CA ARG A 144 7.06 -2.43 -8.41
C ARG A 144 7.26 -2.21 -6.93
N ALA A 145 6.72 -1.12 -6.37
CA ALA A 145 6.81 -0.85 -4.94
C ALA A 145 6.21 -2.00 -4.12
N ALA A 146 5.07 -2.55 -4.54
CA ALA A 146 4.44 -3.70 -3.90
C ALA A 146 5.30 -4.98 -4.02
N ILE A 147 5.84 -5.27 -5.20
CA ILE A 147 6.73 -6.42 -5.43
C ILE A 147 7.99 -6.30 -4.56
N GLU A 148 8.64 -5.14 -4.56
CA GLU A 148 9.83 -4.89 -3.74
C GLU A 148 9.53 -5.09 -2.25
N PHE A 149 8.43 -4.52 -1.76
CA PHE A 149 8.00 -4.72 -0.38
C PHE A 149 7.83 -6.22 -0.05
N LEU A 150 7.12 -6.95 -0.89
CA LEU A 150 6.83 -8.38 -0.71
C LEU A 150 8.08 -9.27 -0.82
N ALA A 151 9.13 -8.80 -1.49
CA ALA A 151 10.42 -9.47 -1.58
C ALA A 151 11.41 -9.03 -0.48
N SER A 152 11.06 -8.03 0.33
CA SER A 152 11.93 -7.45 1.36
C SER A 152 11.75 -8.11 2.74
N PRO A 153 12.73 -7.97 3.66
CA PRO A 153 12.58 -8.41 5.05
C PRO A 153 11.41 -7.75 5.80
N ALA A 154 10.97 -6.55 5.38
CA ALA A 154 9.83 -5.87 6.00
C ALA A 154 8.51 -6.67 5.87
N ARG A 155 8.43 -7.60 4.90
CA ARG A 155 7.34 -8.56 4.79
C ARG A 155 7.18 -9.39 6.06
N ASP A 156 8.27 -9.83 6.66
CA ASP A 156 8.24 -10.74 7.82
C ASP A 156 7.76 -10.04 9.09
N GLU A 157 7.87 -8.70 9.12
CA GLU A 157 7.34 -7.83 10.17
C GLU A 157 5.95 -7.25 9.85
N LEU A 158 5.37 -7.58 8.69
CA LEU A 158 4.02 -7.14 8.31
C LEU A 158 2.97 -7.81 9.19
N ARG A 159 2.01 -7.03 9.69
CA ARG A 159 0.87 -7.49 10.49
C ARG A 159 -0.41 -6.81 10.05
N ALA A 160 -1.53 -7.52 10.14
CA ALA A 160 -2.85 -6.90 10.15
C ALA A 160 -3.15 -6.36 11.55
N CYS A 161 -3.68 -5.14 11.67
CA CYS A 161 -3.93 -4.56 12.98
C CYS A 161 -5.09 -5.27 13.71
N PRO A 162 -4.88 -5.83 14.91
CA PRO A 162 -5.91 -6.59 15.62
C PRO A 162 -6.94 -5.71 16.33
N ALA A 163 -6.71 -4.39 16.42
CA ALA A 163 -7.60 -3.50 17.15
C ALA A 163 -9.04 -3.57 16.60
N PRO A 164 -10.07 -3.49 17.47
CA PRO A 164 -11.47 -3.52 17.05
C PRO A 164 -11.72 -2.56 15.89
N ARG A 165 -12.38 -3.05 14.83
CA ARG A 165 -12.74 -2.28 13.63
C ARG A 165 -11.55 -1.74 12.81
N CYS A 166 -10.29 -2.04 13.17
CA CYS A 166 -9.16 -1.65 12.33
C CYS A 166 -9.05 -2.57 11.12
N VAL A 167 -8.70 -1.99 9.97
CA VAL A 167 -8.54 -2.71 8.69
C VAL A 167 -7.20 -2.43 8.00
N ARG A 168 -6.28 -1.79 8.72
CA ARG A 168 -4.94 -1.46 8.20
C ARG A 168 -3.96 -2.60 8.42
N TYR A 169 -3.04 -2.71 7.47
CA TYR A 169 -1.76 -3.41 7.67
C TYR A 169 -0.74 -2.43 8.24
N PHE A 170 0.29 -2.96 8.90
CA PHE A 170 1.45 -2.20 9.37
C PHE A 170 2.68 -3.09 9.43
N VAL A 171 3.86 -2.50 9.32
CA VAL A 171 5.13 -3.18 9.64
C VAL A 171 5.46 -2.86 11.09
N LYS A 172 5.91 -3.86 11.86
CA LYS A 172 6.37 -3.62 13.23
C LYS A 172 7.69 -2.86 13.21
N ASP A 173 7.73 -1.74 13.93
CA ASP A 173 8.94 -0.96 14.16
C ASP A 173 9.73 -1.52 15.36
N HIS A 174 9.05 -2.21 16.30
CA HIS A 174 9.69 -2.87 17.44
C HIS A 174 8.92 -4.11 17.93
N PRO A 175 9.57 -5.05 18.65
CA PRO A 175 8.95 -6.33 19.03
C PRO A 175 7.66 -6.22 19.83
N ARG A 176 7.51 -5.19 20.67
CA ARG A 176 6.32 -4.93 21.50
C ARG A 176 5.17 -4.20 20.78
N GLN A 177 5.31 -3.84 19.50
CA GLN A 177 4.25 -3.13 18.78
C GLN A 177 3.14 -4.11 18.38
N GLU A 178 2.00 -4.00 19.04
CA GLU A 178 0.82 -4.85 18.76
C GLU A 178 -0.19 -4.18 17.80
N TRP A 179 -0.11 -2.86 17.64
CA TRP A 179 -1.09 -2.09 16.86
C TRP A 179 -0.43 -1.11 15.90
N CYS A 180 -1.13 -0.79 14.80
CA CYS A 180 -0.63 0.12 13.78
C CYS A 180 -0.47 1.56 14.27
N LYS A 181 -1.23 2.00 15.29
CA LYS A 181 -1.18 3.34 15.89
C LYS A 181 -1.56 3.29 17.38
N PRO A 182 -1.10 4.24 18.23
CA PRO A 182 -1.49 4.30 19.65
C PRO A 182 -3.01 4.36 19.88
N SER A 183 -3.76 5.09 19.04
CA SER A 183 -5.22 5.16 19.11
C SER A 183 -5.92 3.81 18.90
N CYS A 184 -5.29 2.87 18.20
CA CYS A 184 -5.79 1.51 18.04
C CYS A 184 -5.63 0.69 19.33
N GLY A 185 -4.53 0.88 20.07
CA GLY A 185 -4.35 0.30 21.41
C GLY A 185 -5.37 0.83 22.42
N ASN A 186 -5.65 2.15 22.41
CA ASN A 186 -6.71 2.75 23.23
C ASN A 186 -8.07 2.10 22.95
N ARG A 187 -8.43 1.98 21.67
CA ARG A 187 -9.70 1.35 21.25
C ARG A 187 -9.80 -0.11 21.66
N ALA A 188 -8.69 -0.87 21.60
CA ALA A 188 -8.65 -2.25 22.07
C ALA A 188 -8.87 -2.35 23.59
N ARG A 189 -8.24 -1.46 24.39
CA ARG A 189 -8.44 -1.41 25.85
C ARG A 189 -9.88 -1.08 26.23
N VAL A 190 -10.48 -0.09 25.56
CA VAL A 190 -11.87 0.32 25.78
C VAL A 190 -12.83 -0.83 25.45
N ALA A 191 -12.65 -1.52 24.32
CA ALA A 191 -13.50 -2.65 23.95
C ALA A 191 -13.45 -3.79 24.97
N ARG A 192 -12.26 -4.15 25.47
CA ARG A 192 -12.11 -5.18 26.53
C ARG A 192 -12.79 -4.78 27.83
N HIS A 193 -12.78 -3.50 28.20
CA HIS A 193 -13.50 -3.01 29.38
C HIS A 193 -15.03 -3.18 29.22
N TYR A 194 -15.59 -2.84 28.06
CA TYR A 194 -17.03 -3.04 27.81
C TYR A 194 -17.42 -4.52 27.78
N GLN A 195 -16.65 -5.39 27.13
CA GLN A 195 -16.91 -6.83 27.09
C GLN A 195 -17.02 -7.43 28.50
N ARG A 196 -16.05 -7.12 29.38
CA ARG A 196 -16.09 -7.58 30.78
C ARG A 196 -17.30 -7.08 31.56
N ARG A 197 -17.81 -5.87 31.27
CA ARG A 197 -19.01 -5.33 31.91
C ARG A 197 -20.30 -5.97 31.41
N THR A 198 -20.32 -6.39 30.15
CA THR A 198 -21.46 -7.09 29.54
C THR A 198 -21.50 -8.56 29.94
N GLU A 199 -20.35 -9.21 30.09
CA GLU A 199 -20.23 -10.62 30.53
C GLU A 199 -20.51 -10.82 32.03
N ALA A 200 -20.36 -9.77 32.85
CA ALA A 200 -20.65 -9.79 34.27
C ALA A 200 -22.12 -9.45 34.62
N ARG A 201 -22.98 -9.29 33.61
CA ARG A 201 -24.43 -9.05 33.73
C ARG A 201 -25.19 -10.28 33.25
#